data_AF-M7T1A0-F1
#
_entry.id   AF-M7T1A0-F1
#
_cell.length_a   1.000
_cell.length_b   1.000
_cell.length_c   1.000
_cell.angle_alpha   90.00
_cell.angle_beta   90.00
_cell.angle_gamma   90.00
#
_symmetry.space_group_name_H-M   'P 1'
#
loop_
_entity.id
_entity.type
_entity.pdbx_description
1 polymer ?
#
loop_
_entity_poly.entity_id
_entity_poly.type
_entity_poly.pdbx_seq_one_letter_code
_entity_poly.pdbx_strand_id
1 'polypeptide(L)'
;MLPAKDIIVGVVVAVDDFYGHRVYTVDDSTGECIECSVEVPKPPKPGARETSEVARGDSSSKDETKGTSTVADVLAAEIDVGTVVDVKGRIKLFRGRKQLKIQKAQCVRSTAQEVQFWNKLQDFRRDVLSRPWLLDKREVRRAKKQHLADVDAEERRRRRKERDGNILRRDEVNLFNKIKEWEDVW
;
A
#
# COMPACT_ATOMS: atom_id res chain seq x y z
N MET A 1 -4.96 2.22 -14.34
CA MET A 1 -4.07 3.09 -13.54
C MET A 1 -2.89 2.22 -13.11
N LEU A 2 -1.71 2.42 -13.69
CA LEU A 2 -0.53 1.69 -13.20
C LEU A 2 -0.32 2.12 -11.74
N PRO A 3 -0.10 1.20 -10.78
CA PRO A 3 0.31 1.56 -9.44
C PRO A 3 1.76 2.06 -9.53
N ALA A 4 1.94 3.31 -9.97
CA ALA A 4 3.24 3.95 -9.96
C ALA A 4 3.64 4.15 -8.49
N LYS A 5 4.86 3.71 -8.17
CA LYS A 5 5.54 4.17 -6.97
C LYS A 5 6.13 5.53 -7.33
N ASP A 6 5.80 6.55 -6.55
CA ASP A 6 6.31 7.89 -6.77
C ASP A 6 7.77 7.93 -6.29
N ILE A 7 8.62 8.60 -7.07
CA ILE A 7 10.06 8.71 -6.81
C ILE A 7 10.42 10.18 -6.91
N ILE A 8 11.15 10.68 -5.93
CA ILE A 8 11.76 12.01 -5.97
C ILE A 8 13.22 11.93 -5.55
N VAL A 9 14.07 12.71 -6.21
CA VAL A 9 15.45 12.96 -5.78
C VAL A 9 15.64 14.44 -5.55
N GLY A 10 16.23 14.79 -4.42
CA GLY A 10 16.47 16.18 -4.07
C GLY A 10 17.25 16.33 -2.79
N VAL A 11 17.55 17.58 -2.44
CA VAL A 11 18.22 17.95 -1.20
C VAL A 11 17.21 18.04 -0.08
N VAL A 12 17.52 17.48 1.09
CA VAL A 12 16.74 17.71 2.30
C VAL A 12 17.00 19.13 2.80
N VAL A 13 15.96 19.97 2.83
CA VAL A 13 16.06 21.37 3.25
C VAL A 13 15.51 21.61 4.66
N ALA A 14 14.69 20.71 5.18
CA ALA A 14 14.21 20.74 6.56
C ALA A 14 13.90 19.33 7.07
N VAL A 15 14.03 19.15 8.38
CA VAL A 15 13.62 17.94 9.10
C VAL A 15 12.78 18.36 10.30
N ASP A 16 11.53 17.91 10.33
CA ASP A 16 10.58 18.22 11.38
C ASP A 16 10.14 16.92 12.09
N ASP A 17 10.37 16.86 13.40
CA ASP A 17 9.91 15.76 14.26
C ASP A 17 8.58 16.11 14.91
N PHE A 18 7.55 15.32 14.62
CA PHE A 18 6.21 15.42 15.19
C PHE A 18 5.87 14.17 16.01
N TYR A 19 4.82 14.25 16.82
CA TYR A 19 4.35 13.10 17.59
C TYR A 19 3.94 11.93 16.67
N GLY A 20 4.76 10.88 16.63
CA GLY A 20 4.55 9.68 15.82
C GLY A 20 4.95 9.81 14.34
N HIS A 21 5.55 10.93 13.93
CA HIS A 21 5.94 11.18 12.55
C HIS A 21 7.23 11.99 12.45
N ARG A 22 8.09 11.67 11.49
CA ARG A 22 9.21 12.51 11.07
C ARG A 22 9.01 12.91 9.62
N VAL A 23 9.18 14.19 9.34
CA VAL A 23 8.91 14.79 8.03
C VAL A 23 10.20 15.41 7.50
N TYR A 24 10.55 15.06 6.28
CA TYR A 24 11.68 15.61 5.55
C TYR A 24 11.14 16.50 4.43
N THR A 25 11.51 17.77 4.39
CA THR A 25 11.20 18.62 3.24
C THR A 25 12.30 18.46 2.22
N VAL A 26 11.95 18.06 0.99
CA VAL A 26 12.89 17.76 -0.10
C VAL A 26 12.69 18.76 -1.24
N ASP A 27 13.79 19.38 -1.67
CA ASP A 27 13.84 20.26 -2.83
C ASP A 27 14.52 19.58 -4.01
N ASP A 28 13.79 19.41 -5.11
CA ASP A 28 14.28 18.86 -6.38
C ASP A 28 14.62 19.95 -7.42
N SER A 29 14.66 21.22 -7.00
CA SER A 29 14.94 22.38 -7.85
C SER A 29 13.94 22.59 -9.00
N THR A 30 12.76 21.95 -8.96
CA THR A 30 11.68 22.17 -9.94
C THR A 30 10.75 23.33 -9.61
N GLY A 31 10.93 23.94 -8.43
CA GLY A 31 10.25 25.17 -8.00
C GLY A 31 9.29 25.01 -6.82
N GLU A 32 8.98 23.79 -6.40
CA GLU A 32 8.18 23.51 -5.18
C GLU A 32 8.81 22.35 -4.41
N CYS A 33 9.01 22.51 -3.10
CA CYS A 33 9.48 21.43 -2.24
C CYS A 33 8.33 20.50 -1.86
N ILE A 34 8.65 19.22 -1.63
CA ILE A 34 7.67 18.23 -1.15
C ILE A 34 8.01 17.74 0.25
N GLU A 35 6.97 17.56 1.07
CA GLU A 35 7.10 16.92 2.37
C GLU A 35 7.10 15.40 2.21
N CYS A 36 8.11 14.73 2.77
CA CYS A 36 8.28 13.29 2.79
C CYS A 36 8.13 12.79 4.24
N SER A 37 7.08 12.03 4.55
CA SER A 37 6.78 11.60 5.92
C SER A 37 7.08 10.12 6.16
N VAL A 38 7.68 9.80 7.31
CA VAL A 38 7.79 8.45 7.86
C VAL A 38 7.09 8.36 9.22
N GLU A 39 6.45 7.23 9.50
CA GLU A 39 5.87 6.94 10.82
C GLU A 39 7.00 6.54 11.79
N VAL A 40 6.99 7.14 12.97
CA VAL A 40 7.97 6.87 14.03
C VAL A 40 7.20 6.29 15.22
N PRO A 41 7.78 5.33 15.97
CA PRO A 41 7.18 4.89 17.23
C PRO A 41 6.83 6.09 18.11
N LYS A 42 5.61 6.09 18.64
CA LYS A 42 5.14 7.19 19.49
C LYS A 42 5.95 7.17 20.79
N PRO A 43 6.55 8.30 21.20
CA PRO A 43 7.13 8.36 22.53
C PRO A 43 6.02 8.12 23.58
N PRO A 44 6.34 7.45 24.70
CA PRO A 44 5.37 7.20 25.76
C PRO A 44 4.77 8.54 26.20
N LYS A 45 3.44 8.58 26.34
CA LYS A 45 2.73 9.82 26.71
C LYS A 45 3.24 10.30 28.08
N PRO A 46 3.77 11.53 28.20
CA PRO A 46 4.06 12.09 29.51
C PRO A 46 2.71 12.36 30.21
N GLY A 47 2.35 11.52 31.19
CA GLY A 47 1.13 11.70 31.98
C GLY A 47 0.28 10.45 32.25
N ALA A 48 0.66 9.27 31.77
CA ALA A 48 0.07 8.03 32.29
C ALA A 48 0.66 7.76 33.69
N ARG A 49 0.02 8.35 34.71
CA ARG A 49 0.27 8.07 36.12
C ARG A 49 0.00 6.58 36.33
N GLU A 50 1.03 5.80 36.60
CA GLU A 50 0.91 4.41 36.99
C GLU A 50 0.12 4.32 38.30
N THR A 51 -1.17 4.00 38.22
CA THR A 51 -1.89 3.47 39.36
C THR A 51 -1.57 1.99 39.44
N SER A 52 -0.62 1.68 40.32
CA SER A 52 -0.27 0.35 40.77
C SER A 52 -1.48 -0.30 41.46
N GLU A 53 -2.09 -1.29 40.80
CA GLU A 53 -2.88 -2.31 41.47
C GLU A 53 -2.12 -3.63 41.47
N VAL A 54 -1.96 -4.14 42.68
CA VAL A 54 -1.16 -5.29 43.08
C VAL A 54 -1.86 -6.58 42.65
N ALA A 55 -1.25 -7.34 41.75
CA ALA A 55 -1.53 -8.78 41.64
C ALA A 55 -0.21 -9.54 41.48
N ARG A 56 0.10 -10.32 42.52
CA ARG A 56 1.24 -11.23 42.60
C ARG A 56 1.13 -12.29 41.49
N GLY A 57 2.22 -12.45 40.74
CA GLY A 57 2.40 -13.52 39.77
C GLY A 57 3.87 -13.63 39.41
N ASP A 58 4.57 -14.49 40.14
CA ASP A 58 5.96 -14.87 39.92
C ASP A 58 6.10 -15.54 38.54
N SER A 59 6.86 -14.92 37.64
CA SER A 59 7.60 -15.66 36.62
C SER A 59 8.78 -14.83 36.14
N SER A 60 9.96 -15.35 36.41
CA SER A 60 11.22 -14.95 35.84
C SER A 60 11.20 -15.10 34.32
N SER A 61 11.20 -13.99 33.58
CA SER A 61 11.75 -13.95 32.23
C SER A 61 12.50 -12.64 32.02
N LYS A 62 13.82 -12.74 32.06
CA LYS A 62 14.71 -11.85 31.32
C LYS A 62 14.25 -11.83 29.88
N ASP A 63 13.68 -10.73 29.41
CA ASP A 63 13.54 -10.48 27.99
C ASP A 63 14.39 -9.26 27.65
N GLU A 64 15.57 -9.55 27.12
CA GLU A 64 16.44 -8.59 26.48
C GLU A 64 15.71 -8.07 25.25
N THR A 65 15.15 -6.86 25.33
CA THR A 65 14.60 -6.16 24.17
C THR A 65 15.70 -5.96 23.12
N LYS A 66 15.82 -6.92 22.19
CA LYS A 66 16.52 -6.74 20.91
C LYS A 66 15.79 -5.65 20.15
N GLY A 67 16.28 -4.42 20.26
CA GLY A 67 15.80 -3.27 19.49
C GLY A 67 15.91 -3.55 18.01
N THR A 68 14.79 -3.86 17.36
CA THR A 68 14.72 -3.88 15.90
C THR A 68 14.67 -2.42 15.48
N SER A 69 15.77 -1.90 14.91
CA SER A 69 15.82 -0.53 14.41
C SER A 69 14.70 -0.33 13.39
N THR A 70 13.82 0.64 13.65
CA THR A 70 12.74 0.95 12.71
C THR A 70 13.32 1.65 11.47
N VAL A 71 12.59 1.62 10.35
CA VAL A 71 12.98 2.37 9.15
C VAL A 71 13.18 3.86 9.48
N ALA A 72 12.40 4.41 10.40
CA ALA A 72 12.59 5.77 10.89
C ALA A 72 13.95 5.98 11.57
N ASP A 73 14.38 5.04 12.43
CA ASP A 73 15.65 5.15 13.17
C ASP A 73 16.86 5.12 12.23
N VAL A 74 16.82 4.25 11.21
CA VAL A 74 17.88 4.16 10.19
C VAL A 74 17.94 5.45 9.36
N LEU A 75 16.79 5.95 8.91
CA LEU A 75 16.73 7.19 8.13
C LEU A 75 17.17 8.40 8.98
N ALA A 76 16.79 8.45 10.26
CA ALA A 76 17.18 9.52 11.16
C ALA A 76 18.70 9.55 11.44
N ALA A 77 19.37 8.40 11.39
CA ALA A 77 20.83 8.33 11.56
C ALA A 77 21.60 8.70 10.29
N GLU A 78 21.04 8.45 9.10
CA GLU A 78 21.74 8.65 7.82
C GLU A 78 21.37 9.94 7.06
N ILE A 79 20.18 10.50 7.33
CA ILE A 79 19.62 11.63 6.58
C ILE A 79 19.45 12.84 7.50
N ASP A 80 20.13 13.92 7.13
CA ASP A 80 20.01 15.24 7.75
C ASP A 80 19.89 16.33 6.67
N VAL A 81 19.62 17.57 7.10
CA VAL A 81 19.57 18.75 6.23
C VAL A 81 20.87 18.88 5.41
N GLY A 82 20.72 19.17 4.13
CA GLY A 82 21.81 19.23 3.15
C GLY A 82 22.14 17.88 2.49
N THR A 83 21.56 16.77 2.96
CA THR A 83 21.76 15.47 2.34
C THR A 83 20.92 15.33 1.07
N VAL A 84 21.50 14.79 0.00
CA VAL A 84 20.76 14.43 -1.22
C VAL A 84 20.17 13.04 -1.05
N VAL A 85 18.87 12.88 -1.33
CA VAL A 85 18.13 11.64 -1.08
C VAL A 85 17.36 11.17 -2.31
N ASP A 86 17.29 9.86 -2.55
CA ASP A 86 16.32 9.21 -3.44
C ASP A 86 15.21 8.59 -2.58
N VAL A 87 14.03 9.19 -2.64
CA VAL A 87 12.87 8.82 -1.84
C VAL A 87 11.82 8.18 -2.74
N LYS A 88 11.41 6.97 -2.37
CA LYS A 88 10.35 6.19 -3.02
C LYS A 88 9.18 6.04 -2.08
N GLY A 89 7.98 6.30 -2.58
CA GLY A 89 6.80 6.30 -1.75
C GLY A 89 5.49 6.33 -2.51
N ARG A 90 4.47 6.76 -1.80
CA ARG A 90 3.14 7.05 -2.36
C ARG A 90 2.78 8.48 -2.03
N ILE A 91 2.35 9.24 -3.02
CA ILE A 91 1.78 10.56 -2.80
C ILE A 91 0.41 10.41 -2.10
N LYS A 92 0.20 11.25 -1.09
CA LYS A 92 -1.05 11.44 -0.36
C LYS A 92 -1.36 12.93 -0.31
N LEU A 93 -2.63 13.27 -0.22
CA LEU A 93 -3.06 14.63 0.12
C LEU A 93 -3.22 14.77 1.64
N PHE A 94 -2.57 15.75 2.23
CA PHE A 94 -2.68 16.10 3.64
C PHE A 94 -2.87 17.61 3.78
N ARG A 95 -3.97 18.03 4.39
CA ARG A 95 -4.36 19.45 4.55
C ARG A 95 -4.28 20.26 3.25
N GLY A 96 -4.65 19.64 2.13
CA GLY A 96 -4.63 20.27 0.80
C GLY A 96 -3.26 20.32 0.12
N ARG A 97 -2.19 19.85 0.77
CA ARG A 97 -0.84 19.74 0.20
C ARG A 97 -0.51 18.29 -0.16
N LYS A 98 0.34 18.10 -1.18
CA LYS A 98 0.87 16.78 -1.53
C LYS A 98 2.00 16.43 -0.57
N GLN A 99 1.91 15.24 0.01
CA GLN A 99 2.93 14.68 0.89
C GLN A 99 3.27 13.27 0.41
N LEU A 100 4.55 12.91 0.42
CA LEU A 100 5.02 11.60 0.02
C LEU A 100 5.23 10.71 1.26
N LYS A 101 4.44 9.64 1.37
CA LYS A 101 4.66 8.63 2.42
C LYS A 101 5.85 7.76 2.04
N ILE A 102 6.93 7.88 2.81
CA ILE A 102 8.19 7.18 2.56
C ILE A 102 7.97 5.66 2.71
N GLN A 103 8.33 4.90 1.68
CA GLN A 103 8.44 3.44 1.73
C GLN A 103 9.90 3.00 1.73
N LYS A 104 10.75 3.71 0.98
CA LYS A 104 12.18 3.51 0.94
C LYS A 104 12.84 4.86 0.69
N ALA A 105 13.91 5.16 1.41
CA ALA A 105 14.77 6.30 1.12
C ALA A 105 16.23 5.85 1.18
N GLN A 106 17.08 6.51 0.41
CA GLN A 106 18.51 6.25 0.38
C GLN A 106 19.27 7.55 0.14
N CYS A 107 20.40 7.74 0.82
CA CYS A 107 21.27 8.88 0.57
C CYS A 107 22.01 8.69 -0.76
N VAL A 108 21.95 9.70 -1.61
CA VAL A 108 22.74 9.80 -2.83
C VAL A 108 24.08 10.42 -2.44
N ARG A 109 25.18 9.66 -2.61
CA ARG A 109 26.49 10.03 -2.04
C ARG A 109 27.42 10.69 -3.04
N SER A 110 27.05 10.77 -4.32
CA SER A 110 27.89 11.39 -5.34
C SER A 110 27.08 12.15 -6.38
N THR A 111 27.65 13.27 -6.85
CA THR A 111 27.09 14.07 -7.94
C THR A 111 26.92 13.27 -9.22
N ALA A 112 27.77 12.26 -9.46
CA ALA A 112 27.61 11.36 -10.60
C ALA A 112 26.31 10.53 -10.51
N GLN A 113 25.92 10.06 -9.32
CA GLN A 113 24.65 9.37 -9.12
C GLN A 113 23.46 10.31 -9.32
N GLU A 114 23.56 11.56 -8.85
CA GLU A 114 22.54 12.59 -9.08
C GLU A 114 22.31 12.82 -10.57
N VAL A 115 23.40 13.09 -11.33
CA VAL A 115 23.32 13.32 -12.78
C VAL A 115 22.71 12.12 -13.51
N GLN A 116 23.07 10.89 -13.12
CA GLN A 116 22.44 9.68 -13.69
C GLN A 116 20.94 9.61 -13.42
N PHE A 117 20.50 10.05 -12.24
CA PHE A 117 19.07 10.12 -11.93
C PHE A 117 18.36 11.16 -12.77
N TRP A 118 18.93 12.37 -12.88
CA TRP A 118 18.38 13.45 -13.70
C TRP A 118 18.21 13.03 -15.16
N ASN A 119 19.22 12.38 -15.75
CA ASN A 119 19.13 11.87 -17.11
C ASN A 119 18.00 10.84 -17.26
N LYS A 120 17.89 9.88 -16.33
CA LYS A 120 16.81 8.87 -16.34
C LYS A 120 15.43 9.50 -16.21
N LEU A 121 15.27 10.48 -15.34
CA LEU A 121 14.00 11.18 -15.13
C LEU A 121 13.62 12.00 -16.36
N GLN A 122 14.59 12.70 -16.97
CA GLN A 122 14.40 13.46 -18.20
C GLN A 122 13.99 12.56 -19.37
N ASP A 123 14.68 11.43 -19.56
CA ASP A 123 14.34 10.45 -20.58
C ASP A 123 12.95 9.86 -20.34
N PHE A 124 12.62 9.47 -19.10
CA PHE A 124 11.29 8.96 -18.76
C PHE A 124 10.19 9.99 -19.00
N ARG A 125 10.44 11.26 -18.63
CA ARG A 125 9.50 12.35 -18.89
C ARG A 125 9.29 12.54 -20.39
N ARG A 126 10.36 12.58 -21.19
CA ARG A 126 10.30 12.78 -22.65
C ARG A 126 9.62 11.61 -23.34
N ASP A 127 10.05 10.38 -23.04
CA ASP A 127 9.75 9.19 -23.82
C ASP A 127 8.47 8.48 -23.36
N VAL A 128 8.04 8.70 -22.11
CA VAL A 128 6.84 8.09 -21.53
C VAL A 128 5.80 9.14 -21.19
N LEU A 129 6.09 10.06 -20.25
CA LEU A 129 5.07 10.94 -19.68
C LEU A 129 4.60 12.06 -20.63
N SER A 130 5.46 12.52 -21.53
CA SER A 130 5.14 13.59 -22.49
C SER A 130 4.37 13.06 -23.70
N ARG A 131 4.35 11.74 -23.89
CA ARG A 131 3.57 11.12 -24.96
C ARG A 131 2.14 10.91 -24.45
N PRO A 132 1.12 11.34 -25.21
CA PRO A 132 -0.26 11.10 -24.81
C PRO A 132 -0.52 9.60 -24.71
N TRP A 133 -1.22 9.19 -23.65
CA TRP A 133 -1.66 7.81 -23.51
C TRP A 133 -2.81 7.51 -24.48
N LEU A 134 -2.45 7.04 -25.67
CA LEU A 134 -3.38 6.69 -26.73
C LEU A 134 -3.57 5.18 -26.77
N LEU A 135 -4.80 4.72 -26.52
CA LEU A 135 -5.20 3.35 -26.80
C LEU A 135 -5.79 3.26 -28.20
N ASP A 136 -5.36 2.27 -28.97
CA ASP A 136 -5.96 2.05 -30.28
C ASP A 136 -7.41 1.57 -30.17
N LYS A 137 -8.28 2.08 -31.05
CA LYS A 137 -9.71 1.77 -31.04
C LYS A 137 -9.96 0.28 -31.23
N ARG A 138 -9.11 -0.43 -31.98
CA ARG A 138 -9.23 -1.89 -32.16
C ARG A 138 -8.96 -2.63 -30.85
N GLU A 139 -7.95 -2.20 -30.11
CA GLU A 139 -7.59 -2.80 -28.82
C GLU A 139 -8.69 -2.58 -27.78
N VAL A 140 -9.24 -1.36 -27.71
CA VAL A 140 -10.38 -1.06 -26.83
C VAL A 140 -11.58 -1.94 -27.16
N ARG A 141 -11.93 -2.09 -28.46
CA ARG A 141 -13.03 -2.96 -28.88
C ARG A 141 -12.77 -4.42 -28.52
N ARG A 142 -11.56 -4.92 -28.75
CA ARG A 142 -11.16 -6.29 -28.40
C ARG A 142 -11.29 -6.53 -26.90
N ALA A 143 -10.76 -5.62 -26.08
CA ALA A 143 -10.84 -5.71 -24.62
C ALA A 143 -12.29 -5.67 -24.12
N LYS A 144 -13.13 -4.78 -24.67
CA LYS A 144 -14.56 -4.73 -24.35
C LYS A 144 -15.29 -6.02 -24.72
N LYS A 145 -15.03 -6.57 -25.91
CA LYS A 145 -15.65 -7.82 -26.36
C LYS A 145 -15.26 -8.99 -25.46
N GLN A 146 -13.98 -9.07 -25.08
CA GLN A 146 -13.49 -10.12 -24.20
C GLN A 146 -14.11 -10.02 -22.81
N HIS A 147 -14.14 -8.82 -22.23
CA HIS A 147 -14.80 -8.60 -20.93
C HIS A 147 -16.28 -9.00 -20.93
N LEU A 148 -17.04 -8.64 -21.97
CA LEU A 148 -18.44 -9.03 -22.11
C LEU A 148 -18.61 -10.55 -22.23
N ALA A 149 -17.73 -11.21 -22.99
CA ALA A 149 -17.75 -12.66 -23.12
C ALA A 149 -17.42 -13.37 -21.80
N ASP A 150 -16.47 -12.84 -21.03
CA ASP A 150 -16.10 -13.37 -19.71
C ASP A 150 -17.27 -13.22 -18.72
N VAL A 151 -17.92 -12.04 -18.69
CA VAL A 151 -19.10 -11.78 -17.84
C VAL A 151 -20.27 -12.72 -18.21
N ASP A 152 -20.56 -12.88 -19.50
CA ASP A 152 -21.61 -13.79 -19.97
C ASP A 152 -21.28 -15.26 -19.64
N ALA A 153 -20.02 -15.67 -19.77
CA ALA A 153 -19.58 -17.01 -19.39
C ALA A 153 -19.73 -17.24 -17.88
N GLU A 154 -19.36 -16.25 -17.05
CA GLU A 154 -19.51 -16.28 -15.59
C GLU A 154 -20.99 -16.38 -15.20
N GLU A 155 -21.86 -15.61 -15.84
CA GLU A 155 -23.30 -15.64 -15.58
C GLU A 155 -23.91 -16.99 -15.99
N ARG A 156 -23.54 -17.54 -17.15
CA ARG A 156 -23.96 -18.87 -17.58
C ARG A 156 -23.51 -19.96 -16.61
N ARG A 157 -22.28 -19.87 -16.08
CA ARG A 157 -21.81 -20.79 -15.03
C ARG A 157 -22.63 -20.66 -13.75
N ARG A 158 -22.94 -19.43 -13.32
CA ARG A 158 -23.80 -19.18 -12.14
C ARG A 158 -25.18 -19.80 -12.31
N ARG A 159 -25.86 -19.54 -13.44
CA ARG A 159 -27.20 -20.09 -13.73
C ARG A 159 -27.21 -21.62 -13.77
N ARG A 160 -26.16 -22.26 -14.31
CA ARG A 160 -26.02 -23.73 -14.28
C ARG A 160 -25.91 -24.25 -12.85
N LYS A 161 -25.04 -23.67 -12.02
CA LYS A 161 -24.90 -24.05 -10.61
C LYS A 161 -26.21 -23.89 -9.83
N GLU A 162 -26.93 -22.80 -10.04
CA GLU A 162 -28.24 -22.55 -9.40
C GLU A 162 -29.28 -23.59 -9.81
N ARG A 163 -29.36 -23.91 -11.11
CA ARG A 163 -30.27 -24.93 -11.63
C ARG A 163 -29.93 -26.31 -11.07
N ASP A 164 -28.66 -26.71 -11.14
CA ASP A 164 -28.22 -28.02 -10.67
C ASP A 164 -28.44 -28.15 -9.15
N GLY A 165 -28.19 -27.09 -8.38
CA GLY A 165 -28.51 -27.04 -6.94
C GLY A 165 -30.01 -27.06 -6.64
N ASN A 166 -30.86 -26.52 -7.52
CA ASN A 166 -32.32 -26.59 -7.35
C ASN A 166 -32.86 -27.98 -7.70
N ILE A 167 -32.26 -28.68 -8.66
CA ILE A 167 -32.57 -30.08 -8.99
C ILE A 167 -32.22 -30.97 -7.80
N LEU A 168 -31.00 -30.87 -7.26
CA LEU A 168 -30.58 -31.64 -6.09
C LEU A 168 -31.52 -31.45 -4.89
N ARG A 169 -31.88 -30.20 -4.56
CA ARG A 169 -32.85 -29.91 -3.49
C ARG A 169 -34.22 -30.56 -3.74
N ARG A 170 -34.68 -30.59 -4.99
CA ARG A 170 -35.97 -31.20 -5.33
C ARG A 170 -35.92 -32.72 -5.22
N ASP A 171 -34.82 -33.34 -5.65
CA ASP A 171 -34.62 -34.78 -5.56
C ASP A 171 -34.51 -35.24 -4.09
N GLU A 172 -33.85 -34.46 -3.23
CA GLU A 172 -33.82 -34.70 -1.78
C GLU A 172 -35.22 -34.66 -1.16
N VAL A 173 -36.02 -33.64 -1.47
CA VAL A 173 -37.40 -33.53 -0.98
C VAL A 173 -38.27 -34.69 -1.48
N ASN A 174 -38.14 -35.06 -2.75
CA ASN A 174 -38.88 -36.19 -3.33
C ASN A 174 -38.50 -37.52 -2.65
N LEU A 175 -37.20 -37.74 -2.40
CA LEU A 175 -36.72 -38.94 -1.71
C LEU A 175 -37.23 -38.99 -0.27
N PHE A 176 -37.20 -37.85 0.44
CA PHE A 176 -37.72 -37.74 1.80
C PHE A 176 -39.22 -38.06 1.87
N ASN A 177 -40.03 -37.48 0.98
CA ASN A 177 -41.47 -37.76 0.92
C ASN A 177 -41.74 -39.23 0.59
N LYS A 178 -40.93 -39.83 -0.29
CA LYS A 178 -41.05 -41.25 -0.60
C LYS A 178 -40.72 -42.12 0.62
N ILE A 179 -39.67 -41.81 1.38
CA ILE A 179 -39.37 -42.55 2.62
C ILE A 179 -40.55 -42.46 3.61
N LYS A 180 -41.11 -41.26 3.78
CA LYS A 180 -42.30 -41.01 4.60
C LYS A 180 -43.52 -41.86 4.20
N GLU A 181 -43.85 -41.92 2.92
CA GLU A 181 -44.94 -42.76 2.42
C GLU A 181 -44.72 -44.24 2.72
N TRP A 182 -43.46 -44.71 2.75
CA TRP A 182 -43.16 -46.10 3.04
C TRP A 182 -43.24 -46.40 4.54
N GLU A 183 -42.99 -45.41 5.40
CA GLU A 183 -43.17 -45.53 6.85
C GLU A 183 -44.66 -45.54 7.25
N ASP A 184 -45.54 -44.85 6.51
CA ASP A 184 -46.98 -44.78 6.82
C ASP A 184 -47.79 -46.02 6.38
N VAL A 185 -47.16 -46.97 5.66
CA VAL A 185 -47.80 -48.18 5.09
C VAL A 185 -47.54 -49.45 5.94
N TRP A 186 -46.73 -49.35 6.99
CA TRP A 186 -46.43 -50.43 7.94
C TRP A 186 -46.90 -50.07 9.36
#